data_AF-A0A7V9WPC6-F1
#
_entry.id   AF-A0A7V9WPC6-F1
#
_cell.length_a   1.000
_cell.length_b   1.000
_cell.length_c   1.000
_cell.angle_alpha   90.00
_cell.angle_beta   90.00
_cell.angle_gamma   90.00
#
_symmetry.space_group_name_H-M   'P 1'
#
loop_
_entity.id
_entity.type
_entity.pdbx_description
1 polymer ?
#
loop_
_entity_poly.entity_id
_entity_poly.type
_entity_poly.pdbx_seq_one_letter_code
_entity_poly.pdbx_strand_id
1 'polypeptide(L)' 'MLALLVCRDRSCRAAFEAEGSREAMVDLRCEDCGGPLHAAGWADAEDQKPRDERVELRRAA' A
#
# COMPACT_ATOMS: atom_id res chain seq x y z
N MET A 1 7.80 -7.47 2.54
CA MET A 1 6.56 -7.21 3.29
C MET A 1 5.49 -6.77 2.31
N LEU A 2 4.27 -7.31 2.48
CA LEU A 2 3.09 -6.97 1.69
C LEU A 2 2.08 -6.27 2.61
N ALA A 3 1.35 -5.28 2.11
CA ALA A 3 0.30 -4.60 2.84
C ALA A 3 -0.93 -4.41 1.95
N LEU A 4 -2.12 -4.58 2.54
CA LEU A 4 -3.36 -4.14 1.91
C LEU A 4 -3.62 -2.70 2.35
N LEU A 5 -3.54 -1.76 1.42
CA LEU A 5 -3.82 -0.36 1.62
C LEU A 5 -5.23 -0.01 1.15
N VAL A 6 -5.97 0.77 1.92
CA VAL A 6 -7.32 1.22 1.59
C VAL A 6 -7.42 2.73 1.62
N CYS A 7 -8.13 3.30 0.64
CA CYS A 7 -8.51 4.71 0.71
C CYS A 7 -9.68 4.87 1.67
N ARG A 8 -9.55 5.82 2.62
CA ARG A 8 -10.62 6.15 3.59
C ARG A 8 -11.46 7.35 3.18
N ASP A 9 -11.27 7.86 1.96
CA ASP A 9 -12.12 8.94 1.46
C ASP A 9 -13.56 8.44 1.25
N ARG A 10 -14.57 9.25 1.60
CA ARG A 10 -15.98 8.81 1.54
C ARG A 10 -16.43 8.50 0.11
N SER A 11 -15.82 9.14 -0.88
CA SER A 11 -16.13 8.98 -2.29
C SER A 11 -15.27 7.91 -2.97
N CYS A 12 -14.13 7.54 -2.38
CA CYS A 12 -13.19 6.58 -2.95
C CYS A 12 -13.02 5.37 -2.03
N ARG A 13 -13.53 4.22 -2.47
CA ARG A 13 -13.40 2.93 -1.77
C ARG A 13 -12.34 2.02 -2.40
N ALA A 14 -11.31 2.62 -3.01
CA ALA A 14 -10.26 1.87 -3.66
C ALA A 14 -9.38 1.13 -2.64
N ALA A 15 -8.96 -0.07 -3.01
CA ALA A 15 -8.01 -0.89 -2.27
C ALA A 15 -6.80 -1.21 -3.16
N PHE A 16 -5.64 -1.31 -2.54
CA PHE A 16 -4.35 -1.51 -3.20
C PHE A 16 -3.52 -2.52 -2.42
N GLU A 17 -2.84 -3.39 -3.14
CA GLU A 17 -1.78 -4.21 -2.59
C GLU A 17 -0.46 -3.46 -2.78
N ALA A 18 0.28 -3.28 -1.70
CA ALA A 18 1.58 -2.64 -1.69
C ALA A 18 2.64 -3.65 -1.27
N GLU A 19 3.76 -3.71 -1.98
CA GLU A 19 4.93 -4.50 -1.60
C GLU A 19 6.15 -3.60 -1.44
N GLY A 20 6.88 -3.75 -0.33
CA GLY A 20 8.03 -2.88 0.00
C GLY A 20 8.25 -2.73 1.50
N SER A 21 8.96 -1.68 1.90
CA SER A 21 9.21 -1.35 3.30
C SER A 21 8.02 -0.63 3.93
N ARG A 22 7.72 -0.93 5.21
CA ARG A 22 6.62 -0.28 5.95
C ARG A 22 6.70 1.24 5.92
N GLU A 23 7.89 1.79 6.11
CA GLU A 23 8.15 3.25 6.11
C GLU A 23 7.76 3.89 4.77
N ALA A 24 8.10 3.25 3.64
CA ALA A 24 7.79 3.75 2.32
C ALA A 24 6.29 3.65 1.97
N MET A 25 5.52 2.81 2.67
CA MET A 25 4.08 2.67 2.47
C MET A 25 3.23 3.68 3.25
N VAL A 26 3.79 4.34 4.27
CA VAL A 26 3.05 5.26 5.16
C VAL A 26 2.54 6.50 4.42
N ASP A 27 3.27 6.97 3.41
CA ASP A 27 2.99 8.23 2.69
C ASP A 27 2.33 8.03 1.32
N LEU A 28 1.82 6.83 1.04
CA LEU A 28 1.17 6.56 -0.25
C LEU A 28 -0.19 7.24 -0.38
N ARG A 29 -0.49 7.69 -1.60
CA ARG A 29 -1.75 8.34 -1.96
C ARG A 29 -2.51 7.51 -2.98
N CYS A 30 -3.83 7.54 -2.88
CA CYS A 30 -4.72 6.86 -3.81
C CYS A 30 -4.63 7.52 -5.19
N GLU A 31 -4.38 6.73 -6.22
CA GLU A 31 -4.30 7.23 -7.61
C GLU A 31 -5.64 7.75 -8.14
N ASP A 32 -6.76 7.25 -7.62
CA ASP A 32 -8.11 7.63 -8.10
C ASP A 32 -8.58 8.98 -7.56
N CYS A 33 -8.27 9.30 -6.29
CA CYS A 33 -8.82 10.49 -5.61
C CYS A 33 -7.75 11.38 -4.95
N GLY A 34 -6.49 10.97 -4.97
CA GLY A 34 -5.39 11.67 -4.30
C GLY A 34 -5.45 11.64 -2.77
N GLY A 35 -6.39 10.92 -2.16
CA GLY A 35 -6.51 10.78 -0.69
C GLY A 35 -5.40 9.92 -0.08
N PRO A 36 -5.14 10.02 1.23
CA PRO A 36 -4.17 9.16 1.89
C PRO A 36 -4.62 7.70 1.88
N LEU A 37 -3.67 6.79 1.67
CA LEU A 37 -3.88 5.35 1.81
C LEU A 37 -3.50 4.91 3.22
N HIS A 38 -4.27 3.97 3.77
CA HIS A 38 -4.02 3.40 5.09
C HIS A 38 -3.92 1.89 5.00
N ALA A 39 -2.92 1.31 5.67
CA ALA A 39 -2.81 -0.13 5.77
C ALA A 39 -3.97 -0.72 6.60
N ALA A 40 -4.80 -1.53 5.96
CA ALA A 40 -5.83 -2.35 6.59
C ALA A 40 -5.27 -3.65 7.15
N GLY A 41 -4.18 -4.17 6.58
CA GLY A 41 -3.50 -5.36 7.04
C GLY A 41 -2.06 -5.44 6.50
N TRP A 42 -1.20 -6.12 7.25
CA TRP A 42 0.18 -6.41 6.88
C TRP A 42 0.35 -7.91 6.79
N ALA A 43 1.04 -8.36 5.75
CA ALA A 43 1.50 -9.73 5.60
C ALA A 43 3.04 -9.70 5.53
N ASP A 44 3.68 -10.42 6.44
CA ASP A 44 5.10 -10.69 6.36
C ASP A 44 5.33 -11.69 5.22
N ALA A 45 5.46 -11.16 4.00
CA ALA A 45 6.03 -11.92 2.90
C ALA A 45 7.46 -12.30 3.29
N GLU A 46 7.72 -13.60 3.41
CA GLU A 46 8.97 -14.14 3.92
C GLU A 46 10.20 -13.58 3.17
N ASP A 47 11.22 -13.34 3.99
CA ASP A 47 12.57 -12.84 3.78
C ASP A 47 13.18 -13.04 2.37
N GLN A 48 13.75 -11.93 1.83
CA GLN A 48 14.87 -11.84 0.87
C GLN A 48 14.69 -10.90 -0.34
N LYS A 49 13.76 -9.93 -0.32
CA LYS A 49 13.94 -8.78 -1.23
C LYS A 49 14.94 -7.79 -0.61
N PRO A 50 15.94 -7.30 -1.38
CA PRO A 50 16.80 -6.22 -0.91
C PRO A 50 15.94 -5.05 -0.42
N ARG A 51 16.48 -4.18 0.46
CA ARG A 51 15.85 -2.93 0.92
C ARG A 51 15.67 -1.93 -0.23
N ASP A 52 15.10 -2.38 -1.34
CA ASP A 52 14.66 -1.51 -2.41
C ASP A 52 13.59 -0.60 -1.78
N GLU A 53 13.91 0.69 -1.72
CA GLU A 53 13.02 1.75 -1.23
C GLU A 53 11.79 1.92 -2.13
N ARG A 54 11.74 1.17 -3.23
CA ARG A 54 10.66 1.17 -4.21
C ARG A 54 9.49 0.34 -3.71
N VAL A 55 8.37 1.02 -3.50
CA VAL A 55 7.08 0.37 -3.24
C VAL A 55 6.42 0.06 -4.57
N GLU A 56 6.06 -1.20 -4.79
CA GLU A 56 5.21 -1.60 -5.89
C GLU A 56 3.75 -1.52 -5.43
N LEU A 57 2.94 -0.68 -6.07
CA LEU A 57 1.52 -0.52 -5.79
C LEU A 57 0.69 -1.16 -6.91
N ARG A 58 -0.29 -1.99 -6.54
CA ARG A 58 -1.24 -2.61 -7.45
C ARG A 58 -2.66 -2.43 -6.96
N ARG A 59 -3.61 -2.13 -7.84
CA ARG A 59 -5.03 -2.05 -7.48
C ARG A 59 -5.55 -3.45 -7.17
N ALA A 60 -6.15 -3.61 -5.99
CA ALA A 60 -6.85 -4.83 -5.62
C ALA A 60 -8.22 -4.84 -6.32
N ALA A 61 -8.51 -5.91 -7.06
CA ALA A 61 -9.74 -6.08 -7.84
C ALA A 61 -10.94 -6.52 -6.98
#